data_AF-A0A2N1HU05-F1
#
_entry.id   AF-A0A2N1HU05-F1
#
_cell.length_a   1.000
_cell.length_b   1.000
_cell.length_c   1.000
_cell.angle_alpha   90.00
_cell.angle_beta   90.00
_cell.angle_gamma   90.00
#
_symmetry.space_group_name_H-M   'P 1'
#
loop_
_entity.id
_entity.type
_entity.pdbx_description
1 polymer ?
#
loop_
_entity_poly.entity_id
_entity_poly.type
_entity_poly.pdbx_seq_one_letter_code
_entity_poly.pdbx_strand_id
1 'polypeptide(L)' 'MNAMSNTSACRALSYECAHCKLISHGKPTETVVIHDQELSMCCLGCVYAAEMLVGLYYSDFYAKTP' A
#
# COMPACT_ATOMS: atom_id res chain seq x y z
N MET A 1 -29.13 6.56 -36.63
CA MET A 1 -28.69 5.35 -35.90
C MET A 1 -27.63 5.78 -34.91
N ASN A 2 -28.00 5.95 -33.64
CA ASN A 2 -27.06 6.37 -32.59
C ASN A 2 -26.23 5.15 -32.17
N ALA A 3 -24.99 5.09 -32.64
CA ALA A 3 -24.02 4.09 -32.20
C ALA A 3 -23.62 4.42 -30.75
N MET A 4 -24.36 3.86 -29.80
CA MET A 4 -23.99 3.84 -28.39
C MET A 4 -22.83 2.86 -28.27
N SER A 5 -21.61 3.39 -28.43
CA SER A 5 -20.37 2.62 -28.27
C SER A 5 -20.23 2.31 -26.78
N ASN A 6 -20.75 1.15 -26.38
CA ASN A 6 -20.57 0.60 -25.05
C ASN A 6 -19.16 0.01 -24.96
N THR A 7 -18.14 0.87 -25.07
CA THR A 7 -16.76 0.48 -24.80
C THR A 7 -16.69 0.23 -23.30
N SER A 8 -16.49 -1.03 -22.91
CA SER A 8 -16.14 -1.39 -21.55
C SER A 8 -14.87 -0.62 -21.19
N ALA A 9 -15.01 0.49 -20.47
CA ALA A 9 -13.88 1.32 -20.08
C ALA A 9 -13.00 0.49 -19.13
N CYS A 10 -11.88 -0.03 -19.65
CA CYS A 10 -10.84 -0.63 -18.81
C CYS A 10 -10.26 0.49 -17.94
N ARG A 11 -10.74 0.60 -16.70
CA ARG A 11 -10.13 1.48 -15.71
C ARG A 11 -8.94 0.75 -15.09
N ALA A 12 -7.74 1.19 -15.45
CA ALA A 12 -6.55 0.79 -14.71
C ALA A 12 -6.72 1.27 -13.26
N LEU A 13 -6.79 0.34 -12.32
CA LEU A 13 -6.69 0.66 -10.91
C LEU A 13 -5.23 0.93 -10.61
N SER A 14 -4.94 2.12 -10.09
CA SER A 14 -3.61 2.49 -9.65
C SER A 14 -3.62 2.80 -8.16
N TYR A 15 -2.54 2.49 -7.48
CA TYR A 15 -2.32 2.83 -6.08
C TYR A 15 -0.89 3.33 -5.91
N GLU A 16 -0.68 4.13 -4.88
CA GLU A 16 0.65 4.59 -4.50
C GLU A 16 1.22 3.66 -3.43
N CYS A 17 2.44 3.17 -3.62
CA CYS A 17 3.12 2.38 -2.60
C CYS A 17 3.39 3.24 -1.36
N ALA A 18 2.94 2.79 -0.20
CA ALA A 18 3.10 3.53 1.05
C ALA A 18 4.57 3.77 1.41
N HIS A 19 5.46 2.82 1.10
CA HIS A 19 6.88 2.89 1.42
C HIS A 19 7.68 3.75 0.43
N CYS A 20 7.69 3.37 -0.87
CA CYS A 20 8.56 4.01 -1.87
C CYS A 20 7.87 5.09 -2.73
N LYS A 21 6.57 5.36 -2.51
CA LYS A 21 5.78 6.39 -3.21
C LYS A 21 5.64 6.21 -4.73
N LEU A 22 5.98 5.02 -5.24
CA LEU A 22 5.78 4.68 -6.65
C LEU A 22 4.31 4.36 -6.93
N ILE A 23 3.77 4.91 -8.02
CA ILE A 23 2.46 4.54 -8.53
C ILE A 23 2.58 3.17 -9.22
N SER A 24 1.79 2.21 -8.75
CA SER A 24 1.69 0.86 -9.29
C SER A 24 0.29 0.62 -9.83
N HIS A 25 0.17 -0.29 -10.79
CA HIS A 25 -1.10 -0.65 -11.41
C HIS A 25 -1.53 -2.07 -11.01
N GLY A 26 -2.84 -2.28 -10.91
CA GLY A 26 -3.42 -3.55 -10.48
C GLY A 26 -3.63 -3.63 -8.98
N LYS A 27 -3.50 -4.83 -8.41
CA LYS A 27 -3.70 -5.07 -6.98
C LYS A 27 -2.37 -4.90 -6.22
N PRO A 28 -2.39 -4.35 -4.99
CA PRO A 28 -1.25 -4.41 -4.09
C PRO A 28 -0.72 -5.83 -3.93
N THR A 29 0.60 -5.96 -3.70
CA THR A 29 1.19 -7.25 -3.29
C THR A 29 0.63 -7.65 -1.94
N GLU A 30 0.60 -6.69 -1.02
CA GLU A 30 0.09 -6.81 0.35
C GLU A 30 -0.52 -5.47 0.76
N THR A 31 -1.51 -5.53 1.65
CA THR A 31 -2.08 -4.36 2.32
C THR A 31 -1.90 -4.55 3.81
N VAL A 32 -1.11 -3.69 4.43
CA VAL A 32 -0.82 -3.74 5.87
C VAL A 32 -1.62 -2.68 6.60
N VAL A 33 -2.07 -2.98 7.83
CA VAL A 33 -2.78 -2.01 8.67
C VAL A 33 -1.81 -1.52 9.75
N ILE A 34 -1.48 -0.23 9.74
CA ILE A 34 -0.65 0.42 10.75
C ILE A 34 -1.44 1.59 11.32
N HIS A 35 -1.68 1.58 12.64
CA HIS A 35 -2.42 2.65 13.35
C HIS A 35 -3.78 2.95 12.70
N ASP A 36 -4.57 1.90 12.41
CA ASP A 36 -5.88 1.98 11.74
C ASP A 36 -5.85 2.56 10.31
N GLN A 37 -4.67 2.71 9.70
CA GLN A 37 -4.51 3.08 8.29
C GLN A 37 -4.12 1.88 7.44
N GLU A 38 -4.90 1.64 6.38
CA GLU A 38 -4.57 0.66 5.35
C GLU A 38 -3.50 1.22 4.41
N LEU A 39 -2.37 0.54 4.32
CA LEU A 39 -1.22 0.93 3.51
C LEU A 39 -0.94 -0.14 2.45
N SER A 40 -0.95 0.26 1.19
CA SER A 40 -0.68 -0.63 0.05
C SER A 40 0.81 -0.73 -0.24
N MET A 41 1.32 -1.97 -0.40
CA MET A 41 2.72 -2.24 -0.73
C MET A 41 2.85 -2.79 -2.15
N CYS A 42 3.82 -2.25 -2.91
CA CYS A 42 4.00 -2.66 -4.32
C CYS A 42 4.85 -3.93 -4.50
N CYS A 43 5.63 -4.33 -3.50
CA CYS A 43 6.45 -5.54 -3.53
C CYS A 43 6.76 -6.05 -2.12
N LEU A 44 7.19 -7.31 -2.01
CA LEU A 44 7.61 -7.92 -0.74
C LEU A 44 8.71 -7.14 -0.03
N GLY A 45 9.66 -6.55 -0.78
CA GLY A 45 10.71 -5.71 -0.18
C GLY A 45 10.16 -4.50 0.57
N CYS A 46 9.10 -3.87 0.05
CA CYS A 46 8.43 -2.76 0.73
C CYS A 46 7.65 -3.21 1.97
N VAL A 47 7.10 -4.43 1.96
CA VAL A 47 6.44 -5.03 3.12
C VAL A 47 7.45 -5.23 4.25
N TYR A 48 8.56 -5.92 3.97
CA TYR A 48 9.60 -6.17 4.98
C TYR A 48 10.20 -4.87 5.54
N ALA A 49 10.40 -3.86 4.69
CA ALA A 49 10.87 -2.54 5.14
C ALA A 49 9.86 -1.86 6.09
N ALA A 50 8.56 -1.98 5.80
CA ALA A 50 7.52 -1.43 6.67
C ALA A 50 7.42 -2.17 8.01
N GLU A 51 7.45 -3.50 7.99
CA GLU A 51 7.45 -4.32 9.22
C GLU A 51 8.66 -4.02 10.11
N MET A 52 9.83 -3.83 9.50
CA MET A 52 11.05 -3.48 10.25
C MET A 52 10.95 -2.10 10.91
N LEU A 53 10.36 -1.11 10.23
CA LEU A 53 10.14 0.22 10.79
C LEU A 53 9.10 0.20 11.92
N VAL A 54 8.02 -0.56 11.78
CA VAL A 54 7.03 -0.75 12.87
C VAL A 54 7.68 -1.44 14.06
N GLY A 55 8.44 -2.51 13.82
CA GLY A 55 9.19 -3.22 14.87
C GLY A 55 10.12 -2.29 15.64
N LEU A 56 10.86 -1.42 14.93
CA LEU A 56 11.71 -0.39 15.54
C LEU A 56 10.89 0.61 16.36
N TYR A 57 9.80 1.15 15.79
CA TYR A 57 8.96 2.14 16.47
C TYR A 57 8.31 1.58 17.76
N TYR A 58 7.85 0.33 17.73
CA TYR A 58 7.32 -0.35 18.93
C TYR A 58 8.41 -0.68 19.94
N SER A 59 9.61 -1.05 19.50
CA SER A 59 10.75 -1.31 20.39
C SER A 59 11.22 -0.04 21.11
N ASP A 60 11.21 1.11 20.44
CA ASP A 60 11.52 2.42 21.05
C ASP A 60 10.44 2.87 22.05
N PHE A 61 9.18 2.49 21.84
CA PHE A 61 8.10 2.74 22.80
C PHE A 61 8.24 1.88 24.06
N TYR A 62 8.60 0.59 23.93
CA TYR A 62 8.87 -0.29 25.07
C TYR A 62 10.15 0.09 25.83
N ALA A 63 11.15 0.66 25.16
CA ALA A 63 12.36 1.16 25.82
C ALA A 63 12.13 2.47 26.61
N LYS A 64 11.01 3.17 26.37
CA LYS A 64 10.67 4.46 26.99
C LYS A 64 9.56 4.40 28.05
N THR A 65 9.05 3.22 28.39
CA THR A 65 8.22 3.06 29.59
C THR A 65 9.12 2.97 30.84
N PRO A 66 8.90 3.82 31.88
CA PRO A 66 9.74 3.90 33.08
C PRO A 66 9.67 2.66 33.97
#